data_AF-A9WIB5-F1
#
_entry.id   AF-A9WIB5-F1
#
_cell.length_a   1.000
_cell.length_b   1.000
_cell.length_c   1.000
_cell.angle_alpha   90.00
_cell.angle_beta   90.00
_cell.angle_gamma   90.00
#
_symmetry.space_group_name_H-M   'P 1'
#
loop_
_entity.id
_entity.type
_entity.pdbx_description
1 polymer ?
#
loop_
_entity_poly.entity_id
_entity_poly.type
_entity_poly.pdbx_seq_one_letter_code
_entity_poly.pdbx_strand_id
1 'polypeptide(L)'
;MTLTEYKRLIEAFLTHEISAAEFEERYMAAFLAEPGGMDKELFLILDALFAAVDCYWPGCAPGEETPFEISEEQLRREARDALARLEQLAARQAPPPQSED
;
A
#
# COMPACT_ATOMS: atom_id res chain seq x y z
N MET A 1 11.49 -4.18 -0.96
CA MET A 1 10.57 -5.10 -0.22
C MET A 1 9.89 -6.01 -1.22
N THR A 2 9.47 -7.22 -0.82
CA THR A 2 8.68 -8.12 -1.67
C THR A 2 7.19 -7.77 -1.62
N LEU A 3 6.40 -8.26 -2.59
CA LEU A 3 4.93 -8.11 -2.61
C LEU A 3 4.30 -8.54 -1.28
N THR A 4 4.72 -9.68 -0.73
CA THR A 4 4.21 -10.21 0.54
C THR A 4 4.53 -9.29 1.72
N GLU A 5 5.72 -8.68 1.73
CA GLU A 5 6.11 -7.73 2.78
C GLU A 5 5.28 -6.45 2.70
N TYR A 6 5.03 -5.92 1.49
CA TYR A 6 4.15 -4.76 1.32
C TYR A 6 2.73 -5.05 1.79
N LYS A 7 2.17 -6.21 1.43
CA LYS A 7 0.84 -6.61 1.92
C LYS A 7 0.77 -6.63 3.44
N ARG A 8 1.75 -7.25 4.11
CA ARG A 8 1.80 -7.30 5.58
C ARG A 8 1.91 -5.92 6.22
N LEU A 9 2.72 -5.03 5.65
CA LEU A 9 2.84 -3.66 6.14
C LEU A 9 1.50 -2.90 6.04
N ILE A 10 0.81 -3.05 4.91
CA ILE A 10 -0.51 -2.45 4.69
C ILE A 10 -1.56 -3.06 5.62
N GLU A 11 -1.57 -4.39 5.79
CA GLU A 11 -2.48 -5.08 6.72
C GLU A 11 -2.28 -4.64 8.16
N ALA A 12 -1.03 -4.51 8.64
CA ALA A 12 -0.71 -4.00 9.97
C ALA A 12 -1.23 -2.56 10.17
N PHE A 13 -1.10 -1.71 9.14
CA PHE A 13 -1.68 -0.38 9.18
C PHE A 13 -3.21 -0.44 9.28
N LEU A 14 -3.87 -1.17 8.38
CA LEU A 14 -5.33 -1.28 8.31
C LEU A 14 -5.97 -1.89 9.56
N THR A 15 -5.29 -2.81 10.22
CA THR A 15 -5.74 -3.46 11.47
C THR A 15 -5.39 -2.66 12.73
N HIS A 16 -4.83 -1.46 12.57
CA HIS A 16 -4.38 -0.58 13.66
C HIS A 16 -3.27 -1.18 14.53
N GLU A 17 -2.54 -2.17 14.02
CA GLU A 17 -1.33 -2.68 14.68
C GLU A 17 -0.20 -1.63 14.67
N ILE A 18 -0.11 -0.84 13.59
CA ILE A 18 0.77 0.32 13.49
C ILE A 18 -0.03 1.61 13.23
N SER A 19 0.52 2.73 13.69
CA SER A 19 -0.05 4.06 13.47
C SER A 19 0.14 4.54 12.03
N ALA A 20 -0.60 5.59 11.62
CA ALA A 20 -0.41 6.21 10.30
C ALA A 20 1.00 6.81 10.13
N ALA A 21 1.56 7.45 11.16
CA ALA A 21 2.92 8.00 11.12
C ALA A 21 3.98 6.90 10.98
N GLU A 22 3.81 5.78 11.69
CA GLU A 22 4.71 4.63 11.57
C GLU A 22 4.58 3.93 10.21
N PHE A 23 3.36 3.84 9.69
CA PHE A 23 3.12 3.32 8.35
C PHE A 23 3.78 4.19 7.28
N GLU A 24 3.61 5.51 7.35
CA GLU A 24 4.25 6.49 6.47
C GLU A 24 5.77 6.31 6.45
N GLU A 25 6.42 6.36 7.61
CA GLU A 25 7.87 6.23 7.73
C GLU A 25 8.37 4.93 7.10
N ARG A 26 7.76 3.80 7.47
CA ARG A 26 8.17 2.47 6.98
C ARG A 26 7.92 2.31 5.48
N TYR A 27 6.78 2.77 4.99
CA TYR A 27 6.40 2.64 3.59
C TYR A 27 7.30 3.49 2.69
N MET A 28 7.51 4.76 3.06
CA MET A 28 8.38 5.69 2.32
C MET A 28 9.81 5.16 2.27
N ALA A 29 10.36 4.72 3.41
CA ALA A 29 11.70 4.17 3.47
C ALA A 29 11.86 2.92 2.58
N ALA A 30 10.88 2.03 2.61
CA ALA A 30 10.88 0.81 1.79
C ALA A 30 10.81 1.10 0.29
N PHE A 31 9.94 2.01 -0.13
CA PHE A 31 9.73 2.34 -1.53
C PHE A 31 10.93 3.09 -2.12
N LEU A 32 11.50 4.04 -1.38
CA LEU A 32 12.69 4.79 -1.81
C LEU A 32 13.97 3.94 -1.86
N ALA A 33 14.05 2.88 -1.05
CA ALA A 33 15.18 1.95 -1.06
C ALA A 33 15.06 0.85 -2.13
N GLU A 34 14.02 0.86 -2.95
CA GLU A 34 13.80 -0.18 -3.97
C GLU A 34 14.90 -0.14 -5.05
N PRO A 35 15.69 -1.21 -5.23
CA PRO A 35 16.82 -1.23 -6.18
C PRO A 35 16.39 -1.27 -7.66
N GLY A 36 15.09 -1.32 -7.95
CA GLY A 36 14.53 -1.45 -9.29
C GLY A 36 14.33 -2.90 -9.72
N GLY A 37 13.79 -3.10 -10.93
CA GLY A 37 13.44 -4.43 -11.44
C GLY A 37 12.09 -4.96 -10.93
N MET A 38 11.33 -4.14 -10.21
CA MET A 38 9.96 -4.41 -9.82
C MET A 38 9.07 -4.56 -11.07
N ASP A 39 8.15 -5.53 -11.02
CA ASP A 39 7.11 -5.67 -12.04
C ASP A 39 6.32 -4.35 -12.21
N LYS A 40 5.98 -4.00 -13.44
CA LYS A 40 5.33 -2.72 -13.74
C LYS A 40 3.95 -2.60 -13.10
N GLU A 41 3.17 -3.68 -13.07
CA GLU A 41 1.83 -3.66 -12.47
C GLU A 41 1.95 -3.52 -10.95
N LEU A 42 2.89 -4.23 -10.32
CA LEU A 42 3.22 -4.04 -8.91
C LEU A 42 3.65 -2.61 -8.60
N PHE A 43 4.58 -2.05 -9.39
CA PHE A 43 5.06 -0.69 -9.23
C PHE A 43 3.92 0.33 -9.26
N LEU A 44 3.02 0.25 -10.24
CA LEU A 44 1.91 1.19 -10.37
C LEU A 44 0.89 1.10 -9.23
N ILE A 45 0.76 -0.06 -8.58
CA ILE A 45 -0.08 -0.18 -7.37
C ILE A 45 0.61 0.52 -6.19
N LEU A 46 1.90 0.24 -6.00
CA LEU A 46 2.67 0.78 -4.87
C LEU A 46 2.94 2.28 -5.01
N ASP A 47 3.15 2.79 -6.22
CA ASP A 47 3.37 4.21 -6.55
C ASP A 47 2.11 5.05 -6.28
N ALA A 48 0.93 4.52 -6.59
CA ALA A 48 -0.34 5.18 -6.26
C ALA A 48 -0.51 5.32 -4.73
N LEU A 49 -0.19 4.27 -3.98
CA LEU A 49 -0.23 4.33 -2.51
C LEU A 49 0.90 5.22 -1.96
N PHE A 50 2.08 5.22 -2.58
CA PHE A 50 3.17 6.12 -2.23
C PHE A 50 2.73 7.58 -2.32
N ALA A 51 2.06 7.98 -3.41
CA ALA A 51 1.53 9.33 -3.56
C ALA A 51 0.51 9.68 -2.45
N ALA A 52 -0.34 8.73 -2.04
CA ALA A 52 -1.27 8.94 -0.92
C ALA A 52 -0.53 9.08 0.42
N VAL A 53 0.50 8.27 0.66
CA VAL A 53 1.35 8.36 1.85
C VAL A 53 2.09 9.70 1.89
N ASP A 54 2.63 10.18 0.77
CA ASP A 54 3.31 11.48 0.66
C ASP A 54 2.35 12.67 0.90
N CYS A 55 1.05 12.49 0.62
CA CYS A 55 0.02 13.48 0.91
C CYS A 55 -0.54 13.38 2.35
N TYR A 56 -0.15 12.39 3.15
CA TYR A 56 -0.71 12.23 4.49
C TYR A 56 -0.29 13.37 5.40
N TRP A 57 -1.26 13.98 6.09
CA TRP A 57 -0.99 15.00 7.09
C TRP A 57 -1.79 14.72 8.38
N PRO A 58 -1.13 14.56 9.55
CA PRO A 58 -1.83 14.29 10.81
C PRO A 58 -2.82 15.38 11.23
N GLY A 59 -2.66 16.61 10.73
CA GLY A 59 -3.57 17.72 11.01
C GLY A 59 -4.76 17.81 10.05
N CYS A 60 -4.82 17.00 9.00
CA CYS A 60 -5.93 17.00 8.04
C CYS A 60 -7.12 16.23 8.62
N ALA A 61 -8.25 16.91 8.81
CA ALA A 61 -9.47 16.29 9.28
C ALA A 61 -10.23 15.60 8.12
N PRO A 62 -10.97 14.51 8.38
CA PRO A 62 -11.86 13.93 7.38
C PRO A 62 -12.88 14.94 6.86
N GLY A 63 -12.99 15.07 5.53
CA GLY A 63 -13.82 16.05 4.85
C GLY A 63 -13.12 17.37 4.50
N GLU A 64 -11.88 17.56 4.96
CA GLU A 64 -11.02 18.71 4.63
C GLU A 64 -9.89 18.33 3.67
N GLU A 65 -9.92 17.10 3.11
CA GLU A 65 -8.85 16.61 2.24
C GLU A 65 -8.70 17.45 0.96
N THR A 66 -7.46 17.60 0.54
CA THR A 66 -7.06 18.24 -0.71
C THR A 66 -6.21 17.29 -1.53
N PRO A 67 -5.86 17.64 -2.79
CA PRO A 67 -4.91 16.85 -3.56
C PRO A 67 -3.50 16.72 -2.95
N PHE A 68 -3.16 17.50 -1.92
CA PHE A 68 -1.83 17.54 -1.30
C PHE A 68 -1.82 17.17 0.19
N GLU A 69 -3.00 17.11 0.82
CA GLU A 69 -3.15 16.84 2.24
C GLU A 69 -4.36 15.93 2.43
N ILE A 70 -4.12 14.71 2.93
CA ILE A 70 -5.16 13.73 3.20
C ILE A 70 -5.17 13.33 4.67
N SER A 71 -6.37 13.03 5.18
CA SER A 71 -6.57 12.51 6.52
C SER A 71 -6.09 11.06 6.65
N GLU A 72 -5.88 10.59 7.89
CA GLU A 72 -5.63 9.16 8.15
C GLU A 72 -6.78 8.29 7.62
N GLU A 73 -8.03 8.78 7.66
CA GLU A 73 -9.18 8.04 7.17
C GLU A 73 -9.11 7.82 5.65
N GLN A 74 -8.74 8.85 4.88
CA GLN A 74 -8.50 8.72 3.45
C GLN A 74 -7.30 7.82 3.18
N LEU A 75 -6.19 7.96 3.91
CA LEU A 75 -5.03 7.09 3.76
C LEU A 75 -5.40 5.61 3.98
N ARG A 76 -6.26 5.30 4.96
CA ARG A 76 -6.78 3.94 5.19
C ARG A 76 -7.72 3.45 4.08
N ARG A 77 -8.36 4.33 3.31
CA ARG A 77 -9.12 3.94 2.12
C ARG A 77 -8.18 3.58 0.97
N GLU A 78 -7.21 4.43 0.68
CA GLU A 78 -6.19 4.19 -0.36
C GLU A 78 -5.39 2.91 -0.08
N ALA A 79 -5.01 2.68 1.18
CA ALA A 79 -4.33 1.46 1.60
C ALA A 79 -5.20 0.20 1.41
N ARG A 80 -6.51 0.28 1.65
CA ARG A 80 -7.44 -0.84 1.36
C ARG A 80 -7.51 -1.14 -0.13
N ASP A 81 -7.63 -0.11 -0.96
CA ASP A 81 -7.71 -0.27 -2.41
C ASP A 81 -6.40 -0.85 -2.98
N ALA A 82 -5.26 -0.38 -2.48
CA ALA A 82 -3.95 -0.93 -2.81
C ALA A 82 -3.84 -2.41 -2.40
N LEU A 83 -4.23 -2.77 -1.18
CA LEU A 83 -4.19 -4.16 -0.71
C LEU A 83 -5.05 -5.08 -1.60
N ALA A 84 -6.27 -4.67 -1.93
CA ALA A 84 -7.15 -5.43 -2.81
C ALA A 84 -6.53 -5.64 -4.21
N ARG A 85 -5.86 -4.62 -4.77
CA ARG A 85 -5.15 -4.73 -6.06
C ARG A 85 -3.93 -5.64 -5.96
N LEU A 86 -3.17 -5.59 -4.86
CA LEU A 86 -2.04 -6.51 -4.62
C LEU A 86 -2.52 -7.96 -4.49
N GLU A 87 -3.66 -8.19 -3.84
CA GLU A 87 -4.27 -9.52 -3.74
C GLU A 87 -4.69 -10.07 -5.11
N GLN A 88 -5.31 -9.24 -5.95
CA GLN A 88 -5.66 -9.62 -7.32
C GLN A 88 -4.42 -9.93 -8.15
N LEU A 89 -3.36 -9.13 -8.02
CA LEU A 89 -2.10 -9.37 -8.71
C LEU A 89 -1.48 -10.70 -8.27
N ALA A 90 -1.43 -10.97 -6.96
CA ALA A 90 -0.92 -12.22 -6.42
C ALA A 90 -1.74 -13.43 -6.88
N ALA A 91 -3.07 -13.32 -6.90
CA ALA A 91 -3.96 -14.39 -7.36
C ALA A 91 -3.76 -14.71 -8.85
N ARG A 92 -3.47 -13.72 -9.69
CA ARG A 92 -3.16 -13.91 -11.11
C ARG A 92 -1.80 -14.56 -11.36
N GLN A 93 -0.85 -14.37 -10.44
CA GLN A 93 0.49 -14.94 -10.51
C GLN A 93 0.56 -16.34 -9.87
N ALA A 94 -0.46 -16.75 -9.11
CA ALA A 94 -0.54 -18.08 -8.55
C ALA A 94 -0.68 -19.13 -9.68
N PRO A 95 0.11 -20.21 -9.66
CA PRO A 95 -0.07 -21.29 -10.61
C PRO A 95 -1.48 -21.89 -10.47
N PRO A 96 -2.13 -22.32 -11.57
CA PRO A 96 -3.43 -22.99 -11.49
C PRO A 96 -3.31 -24.24 -10.61
N PRO A 97 -4.38 -24.63 -9.90
CA PRO A 97 -4.39 -25.87 -9.14
C PRO A 97 -4.04 -27.01 -10.08
N GLN A 98 -2.98 -27.77 -9.77
CA GLN A 98 -2.64 -28.96 -10.54
C GLN A 98 -3.77 -29.96 -10.36
N SER A 99 -4.49 -30.25 -11.44
CA SER A 99 -5.43 -31.37 -11.48
C SER A 99 -4.63 -32.64 -11.20
N GLU A 100 -4.94 -33.34 -10.09
CA GLU A 100 -4.49 -34.72 -9.92
C GLU A 100 -5.28 -35.59 -10.90
N ASP A 101 -4.56 -36.35 -11.75
CA ASP A 101 -5.08 -37.30 -12.75
C ASP A 101 -5.91 -38.43 -12.13
#